data_AF-A0A966P7Z6-F1
#
_entry.id   AF-A0A966P7Z6-F1
#
_cell.length_a   1.000
_cell.length_b   1.000
_cell.length_c   1.000
_cell.angle_alpha   90.00
_cell.angle_beta   90.00
_cell.angle_gamma   90.00
#
_symmetry.space_group_name_H-M   'P 1'
#
loop_
_entity.id
_entity.type
_entity.pdbx_description
1 polymer ?
#
loop_
_entity_poly.entity_id
_entity_poly.type
_entity_poly.pdbx_seq_one_letter_code
_entity_poly.pdbx_strand_id
1 'polypeptide(L)'
;MTAVVAIQNLGADTRFTTSVMKMAKEDEILIRGSKDPFLTTSRAIADKYGHKNLLSLLNKGNPNNLKRIKIFYEGLYPKDVYNLSVAMKNKRVKAKFIEVSSGQADEIGKDEIASITSAPLSKMIEHLTLWSDNLVADRLADAAARKAGNSTTGSGLTSTYKDVLAGLGIASEGLKVRDGSGLSKKNQVSARMVVELLMAIRKDSKFTSIYEGLPIAGETGTLVKRFEKTPDAIGNVRAKTGWVSNSVTLAGYVKSGEKEYAFAILADGIIPSLKYRNRARAAMDKLLEVVVKGDH
;
A
#
# COMPACT_ATOMS: atom_id res chain seq x y z
N MET A 1 -9.24 0.46 4.97
CA MET A 1 -9.94 -0.53 4.12
C MET A 1 -8.97 -1.44 3.37
N THR A 2 -8.16 -0.93 2.44
CA THR A 2 -7.22 -1.76 1.65
C THR A 2 -6.36 -2.69 2.49
N ALA A 3 -5.86 -2.20 3.62
CA ALA A 3 -5.07 -3.01 4.54
C ALA A 3 -5.83 -4.23 5.09
N VAL A 4 -7.09 -4.05 5.49
CA VAL A 4 -7.98 -5.14 5.94
C VAL A 4 -8.26 -6.11 4.80
N VAL A 5 -8.57 -5.58 3.62
CA VAL A 5 -8.88 -6.38 2.43
C VAL A 5 -7.68 -7.23 2.00
N ALA A 6 -6.48 -6.67 2.05
CA ALA A 6 -5.24 -7.39 1.77
C ALA A 6 -4.99 -8.50 2.80
N ILE A 7 -5.09 -8.20 4.10
CA ILE A 7 -4.89 -9.21 5.16
C ILE A 7 -5.93 -10.33 5.05
N GLN A 8 -7.20 -10.02 4.80
CA GLN A 8 -8.27 -11.03 4.71
C GLN A 8 -8.09 -11.97 3.52
N ASN A 9 -7.63 -11.47 2.37
CA ASN A 9 -7.48 -12.30 1.18
C ASN A 9 -6.14 -13.03 1.11
N LEU A 10 -5.06 -12.37 1.54
CA LEU A 10 -3.70 -12.87 1.37
C LEU A 10 -3.12 -13.46 2.65
N GLY A 11 -3.53 -13.01 3.83
CA GLY A 11 -2.90 -13.35 5.10
C GLY A 11 -1.67 -12.50 5.43
N ALA A 12 -1.48 -12.17 6.70
CA ALA A 12 -0.48 -11.22 7.19
C ALA A 12 0.98 -11.66 6.95
N ASP A 13 1.22 -12.97 6.83
CA ASP A 13 2.56 -13.53 6.62
C ASP A 13 2.91 -13.76 5.15
N THR A 14 2.00 -13.43 4.23
CA THR A 14 2.26 -13.59 2.79
C THR A 14 3.49 -12.81 2.37
N ARG A 15 4.33 -13.47 1.57
CA ARG A 15 5.54 -12.93 0.97
C ARG A 15 5.47 -13.08 -0.53
N PHE A 16 6.12 -12.14 -1.22
CA PHE A 16 6.21 -12.09 -2.66
C PHE A 16 7.65 -12.38 -3.07
N THR A 17 7.84 -13.25 -4.04
CA THR A 17 9.16 -13.64 -4.54
C THR A 17 9.31 -13.22 -5.99
N THR A 18 10.46 -12.65 -6.31
CA THR A 18 10.90 -12.41 -7.69
C THR A 18 12.21 -13.12 -7.92
N SER A 19 12.27 -13.99 -8.93
CA SER A 19 13.47 -14.74 -9.30
C SER A 19 13.97 -14.35 -10.69
N VAL A 20 15.26 -14.58 -10.92
CA VAL A 20 15.87 -14.55 -12.23
C VAL A 20 16.34 -15.96 -12.55
N MET A 21 15.92 -16.44 -13.72
CA MET A 21 16.21 -17.77 -14.23
C MET A 21 17.21 -17.68 -15.37
N LYS A 22 18.02 -18.72 -15.49
CA LYS A 22 18.88 -18.97 -16.64
C LYS A 22 18.03 -19.36 -17.86
N MET A 23 18.48 -18.94 -19.04
CA MET A 23 17.88 -19.31 -20.33
C MET A 23 18.86 -20.17 -21.15
N ALA A 24 18.41 -20.64 -22.31
CA ALA A 24 19.25 -21.42 -23.21
C ALA A 24 20.44 -20.62 -23.78
N LYS A 25 20.28 -19.31 -23.99
CA LYS A 25 21.33 -18.42 -24.49
C LYS A 25 21.85 -17.52 -23.39
N GLU A 26 23.14 -17.21 -23.43
CA GLU A 26 23.80 -16.40 -22.40
C GLU A 26 23.35 -14.93 -22.38
N ASP A 27 22.87 -14.40 -23.50
CA ASP A 27 22.34 -13.03 -23.62
C ASP A 27 20.84 -12.94 -23.30
N GLU A 28 20.23 -14.03 -22.84
CA GLU A 28 18.81 -14.11 -22.49
C GLU A 28 18.65 -14.46 -21.01
N ILE A 29 17.73 -13.77 -20.33
CA ILE A 29 17.33 -14.09 -18.95
C ILE A 29 15.81 -14.05 -18.83
N LEU A 30 15.26 -14.77 -17.85
CA LEU A 30 13.85 -14.72 -17.50
C LEU A 30 13.69 -14.18 -16.08
N ILE A 31 12.83 -13.17 -15.90
CA ILE A 31 12.39 -12.73 -14.57
C ILE A 31 11.01 -13.32 -14.28
N ARG A 32 10.87 -14.06 -13.18
CA ARG A 32 9.57 -14.53 -12.69
C ARG A 32 9.19 -13.75 -11.45
N GLY A 33 8.24 -12.84 -11.58
CA GLY A 33 7.72 -12.05 -10.47
C GLY A 33 6.40 -12.59 -9.93
N SER A 34 6.09 -12.28 -8.68
CA SER A 34 4.79 -12.57 -8.06
C SER A 34 3.89 -11.33 -7.92
N LYS A 35 4.14 -10.28 -8.71
CA LYS A 35 3.56 -8.93 -8.57
C LYS A 35 3.72 -8.38 -7.15
N ASP A 36 4.96 -8.31 -6.68
CA ASP A 36 5.34 -7.82 -5.35
C ASP A 36 4.98 -6.31 -5.18
N PRO A 37 4.10 -5.96 -4.23
CA PRO A 37 3.74 -4.58 -3.91
C PRO A 37 4.94 -3.70 -3.48
N PHE A 38 5.97 -4.32 -2.91
CA PHE A 38 7.15 -3.68 -2.31
C PHE A 38 8.38 -3.69 -3.21
N LEU A 39 8.26 -4.17 -4.44
CA LEU A 39 9.36 -4.18 -5.38
C LEU A 39 9.70 -2.75 -5.82
N THR A 40 11.00 -2.43 -5.84
CA THR A 40 11.50 -1.13 -6.30
C THR A 40 12.78 -1.27 -7.10
N THR A 41 13.04 -0.32 -7.99
CA THR A 41 14.35 -0.17 -8.64
C THR A 41 15.22 0.89 -7.95
N SER A 42 14.64 1.69 -7.04
CA SER A 42 15.36 2.73 -6.31
C SER A 42 16.13 2.14 -5.13
N ARG A 43 17.45 2.36 -5.11
CA ARG A 43 18.29 1.93 -3.99
C ARG A 43 17.96 2.70 -2.70
N ALA A 44 17.70 4.00 -2.80
CA ALA A 44 17.33 4.83 -1.67
C ALA A 44 16.02 4.37 -0.99
N ILE A 45 15.01 3.98 -1.79
CA ILE A 45 13.75 3.44 -1.25
C ILE A 45 13.99 2.08 -0.59
N ALA A 46 14.79 1.22 -1.22
CA ALA A 46 15.15 -0.09 -0.68
C ALA A 46 15.86 0.03 0.68
N ASP A 47 16.86 0.90 0.79
CA ASP A 47 17.63 1.10 2.01
C ASP A 47 16.79 1.77 3.11
N LYS A 48 15.96 2.76 2.75
CA LYS A 48 15.17 3.51 3.73
C LYS A 48 13.99 2.71 4.30
N TYR A 49 13.31 1.92 3.49
CA TYR A 49 12.05 1.27 3.86
C TYR A 49 12.12 -0.26 3.81
N GLY A 50 13.27 -0.85 3.51
CA GLY A 50 13.45 -2.31 3.43
C GLY A 50 12.82 -2.96 2.20
N HIS A 51 12.43 -2.15 1.20
CA HIS A 51 11.90 -2.64 -0.08
C HIS A 51 12.95 -3.49 -0.82
N LYS A 52 12.51 -4.50 -1.59
CA LYS A 52 13.47 -5.32 -2.35
C LYS A 52 13.85 -4.65 -3.66
N ASN A 53 15.15 -4.59 -3.93
CA ASN A 53 15.69 -3.89 -5.07
C ASN A 53 15.82 -4.81 -6.29
N LEU A 54 14.95 -4.63 -7.29
CA LEU A 54 14.93 -5.45 -8.52
C LEU A 54 16.21 -5.34 -9.33
N LEU A 55 16.87 -4.17 -9.33
CA LEU A 55 18.11 -3.97 -10.08
C LEU A 55 19.27 -4.81 -9.53
N SER A 56 19.27 -5.11 -8.23
CA SER A 56 20.27 -6.01 -7.63
C SER A 56 20.14 -7.44 -8.15
N LEU A 57 18.90 -7.90 -8.36
CA LEU A 57 18.60 -9.23 -8.91
C LEU A 57 19.07 -9.32 -10.37
N LEU A 58 18.83 -8.28 -11.17
CA LEU A 58 19.30 -8.22 -12.54
C LEU A 58 20.82 -8.27 -12.67
N ASN A 59 21.57 -7.60 -11.78
CA ASN A 59 23.03 -7.64 -11.84
C ASN A 59 23.55 -9.07 -11.60
N LYS A 60 22.87 -9.87 -10.76
CA LYS A 60 23.18 -11.30 -10.58
C LYS A 60 22.83 -12.13 -11.81
N GLY A 61 21.76 -11.77 -12.53
CA GLY A 61 21.35 -12.38 -13.78
C GLY A 61 22.26 -12.08 -14.98
N ASN A 62 23.06 -11.00 -14.93
CA ASN A 62 24.01 -10.63 -15.97
C ASN A 62 25.44 -10.55 -15.41
N PRO A 63 26.01 -11.68 -14.94
CA PRO A 63 27.31 -11.69 -14.25
C PRO A 63 28.45 -11.24 -15.17
N ASN A 64 28.34 -11.48 -16.48
CA ASN A 64 29.33 -11.12 -17.49
C ASN A 64 29.21 -9.66 -17.98
N ASN A 65 28.33 -8.85 -17.38
CA ASN A 65 28.12 -7.44 -17.72
C ASN A 65 27.84 -7.21 -19.23
N LEU A 66 27.08 -8.12 -19.85
CA LEU A 66 26.71 -8.04 -21.26
C LEU A 66 26.04 -6.70 -21.57
N LYS A 67 26.46 -6.05 -22.66
CA LYS A 67 25.95 -4.74 -23.09
C LYS A 67 24.66 -4.82 -23.89
N ARG A 68 24.28 -6.03 -24.33
CA ARG A 68 23.04 -6.33 -25.04
C ARG A 68 22.45 -7.59 -24.42
N ILE A 69 21.22 -7.52 -23.95
CA ILE A 69 20.50 -8.67 -23.37
C ILE A 69 19.01 -8.63 -23.73
N LYS A 70 18.37 -9.79 -23.77
CA LYS A 70 16.91 -9.90 -23.79
C LYS A 70 16.43 -10.39 -22.43
N ILE A 71 15.39 -9.74 -21.93
CA ILE A 71 14.80 -10.01 -20.64
C ILE A 71 13.36 -10.45 -20.90
N PHE A 72 13.11 -11.74 -20.80
CA PHE A 72 11.76 -12.29 -20.72
C PHE A 72 11.24 -12.04 -19.32
N TYR A 73 9.96 -11.74 -19.15
CA TYR A 73 9.40 -11.54 -17.82
C TYR A 73 7.93 -11.95 -17.72
N GLU A 74 7.55 -12.38 -16.51
CA GLU A 74 6.17 -12.49 -16.08
C GLU A 74 5.99 -11.86 -14.69
N GLY A 75 4.76 -11.49 -14.35
CA GLY A 75 4.40 -11.12 -12.98
C GLY A 75 5.13 -9.90 -12.41
N LEU A 76 5.56 -8.97 -13.27
CA LEU A 76 6.02 -7.63 -12.88
C LEU A 76 4.94 -6.59 -13.15
N TYR A 77 4.96 -5.47 -12.44
CA TYR A 77 4.11 -4.34 -12.81
C TYR A 77 4.73 -3.59 -14.00
N PRO A 78 3.94 -3.03 -14.93
CA PRO A 78 4.46 -2.26 -16.07
C PRO A 78 5.41 -1.14 -15.66
N LYS A 79 5.14 -0.49 -14.52
CA LYS A 79 6.01 0.57 -13.98
C LYS A 79 7.38 0.05 -13.54
N ASP A 80 7.46 -1.18 -13.02
CA ASP A 80 8.74 -1.79 -12.63
C ASP A 80 9.58 -2.09 -13.87
N VAL A 81 8.96 -2.66 -14.91
CA VAL A 81 9.62 -2.92 -16.21
C VAL A 81 10.13 -1.62 -16.83
N TYR A 82 9.30 -0.57 -16.84
CA TYR A 82 9.71 0.75 -17.30
C TYR A 82 10.90 1.30 -16.50
N ASN A 83 10.82 1.31 -15.17
CA ASN A 83 11.91 1.84 -14.34
C ASN A 83 13.19 1.02 -14.50
N LEU A 84 13.08 -0.29 -14.72
CA LEU A 84 14.19 -1.19 -14.97
C LEU A 84 14.84 -0.86 -16.32
N SER A 85 14.05 -0.62 -17.36
CA SER A 85 14.56 -0.18 -18.67
C SER A 85 15.37 1.12 -18.58
N VAL A 86 14.91 2.08 -17.77
CA VAL A 86 15.61 3.34 -17.52
C VAL A 86 16.93 3.10 -16.78
N ALA A 87 16.90 2.27 -15.73
CA ALA A 87 18.10 1.92 -14.97
C ALA A 87 19.16 1.22 -15.84
N MET A 88 18.74 0.33 -16.74
CA MET A 88 19.64 -0.38 -17.66
C MET A 88 20.26 0.57 -18.68
N LYS A 89 19.47 1.51 -19.23
CA LYS A 89 19.98 2.56 -20.11
C LYS A 89 21.06 3.41 -19.43
N ASN A 90 20.84 3.79 -18.17
CA ASN A 90 21.82 4.56 -17.38
C ASN A 90 23.13 3.79 -17.15
N LYS A 91 23.05 2.45 -17.07
CA LYS A 91 24.23 1.55 -17.02
C LYS A 91 24.84 1.24 -18.38
N ARG A 92 24.38 1.87 -19.47
CA ARG A 92 24.80 1.62 -20.86
C ARG A 92 24.58 0.16 -21.30
N VAL A 93 23.51 -0.48 -20.79
CA VAL A 93 23.07 -1.81 -21.23
C VAL A 93 21.81 -1.68 -22.07
N LYS A 94 21.86 -2.19 -23.32
CA LYS A 94 20.70 -2.28 -24.21
C LYS A 94 19.90 -3.54 -23.87
N ALA A 95 18.80 -3.37 -23.14
CA ALA A 95 17.90 -4.46 -22.76
C ALA A 95 16.60 -4.43 -23.58
N LYS A 96 16.21 -5.56 -24.16
CA LYS A 96 14.87 -5.75 -24.77
C LYS A 96 13.99 -6.53 -23.80
N PHE A 97 12.87 -5.96 -23.39
CA PHE A 97 11.91 -6.60 -22.48
C PHE A 97 10.81 -7.30 -23.28
N ILE A 98 10.48 -8.53 -22.92
CA ILE A 98 9.48 -9.37 -23.59
C ILE A 98 8.59 -10.01 -22.51
N GLU A 99 7.31 -9.66 -22.49
CA GLU A 99 6.36 -10.31 -21.57
C GLU A 99 6.02 -11.71 -22.08
N VAL A 100 5.93 -12.67 -21.16
CA VAL A 100 5.57 -14.06 -21.44
C VAL A 100 4.44 -14.52 -20.51
N SER A 101 3.66 -15.49 -20.95
CA SER A 101 2.69 -16.17 -20.07
C SER A 101 3.41 -17.10 -19.09
N SER A 102 2.72 -17.53 -18.03
CA SER A 102 3.31 -18.46 -17.06
C SER A 102 3.69 -19.80 -17.68
N GLY A 103 2.88 -20.34 -18.59
CA GLY A 103 3.22 -21.57 -19.32
C GLY A 103 4.48 -21.39 -20.19
N GLN A 104 4.61 -20.25 -20.87
CA GLN A 104 5.83 -19.95 -21.63
C GLN A 104 7.05 -19.76 -20.71
N ALA A 105 6.87 -19.13 -19.55
CA ALA A 105 7.93 -18.95 -18.56
C ALA A 105 8.43 -20.30 -18.01
N ASP A 106 7.53 -21.26 -17.81
CA ASP A 106 7.86 -22.63 -17.38
C ASP A 106 8.64 -23.40 -18.47
N GLU A 107 8.33 -23.19 -19.75
CA GLU A 107 9.02 -23.85 -20.87
C GLU A 107 10.43 -23.30 -21.10
N ILE A 108 10.63 -21.98 -20.97
CA ILE A 108 11.88 -21.33 -21.36
C ILE A 108 12.88 -21.17 -20.21
N GLY A 109 12.39 -21.16 -18.96
CA GLY A 109 13.20 -21.05 -17.76
C GLY A 109 13.93 -22.36 -17.43
N LYS A 110 15.23 -22.26 -17.11
CA LYS A 110 16.04 -23.41 -16.65
C LYS A 110 16.27 -23.31 -15.15
N ASP A 111 17.52 -23.10 -14.73
CA ASP A 111 17.90 -23.02 -13.32
C ASP A 111 17.67 -21.62 -12.75
N GLU A 112 17.25 -21.53 -11.49
CA GLU A 112 17.22 -20.25 -10.77
C GLU A 112 18.65 -19.76 -10.53
N ILE A 113 18.94 -18.52 -10.96
CA ILE A 113 20.22 -17.85 -10.71
C ILE A 113 20.19 -17.18 -9.34
N ALA A 114 19.10 -16.46 -9.06
CA ALA A 114 18.90 -15.74 -7.81
C ALA A 114 17.42 -15.42 -7.61
N SER A 115 17.05 -15.20 -6.35
CA SER A 115 15.74 -14.68 -5.97
C SER A 115 15.83 -13.61 -4.89
N ILE A 116 14.77 -12.81 -4.80
CA ILE A 116 14.50 -11.89 -3.70
C ILE A 116 13.09 -12.14 -3.20
N THR A 117 12.94 -12.24 -1.88
CA THR A 117 11.65 -12.41 -1.21
C THR A 117 11.35 -11.19 -0.37
N SER A 118 10.14 -10.66 -0.48
CA SER A 118 9.67 -9.48 0.22
C SER A 118 9.68 -9.64 1.75
N ALA A 119 9.56 -8.52 2.46
CA ALA A 119 9.04 -8.52 3.83
C ALA A 119 7.63 -9.15 3.88
N PRO A 120 7.13 -9.65 5.03
CA PRO A 120 5.78 -10.17 5.10
C PRO A 120 4.76 -9.04 4.89
N LEU A 121 3.54 -9.40 4.48
CA LEU A 121 2.46 -8.45 4.22
C LEU A 121 2.21 -7.51 5.41
N SER A 122 2.28 -7.99 6.64
CA SER A 122 2.16 -7.18 7.86
C SER A 122 3.10 -5.97 7.87
N LYS A 123 4.36 -6.14 7.45
CA LYS A 123 5.33 -5.04 7.33
C LYS A 123 5.01 -4.09 6.18
N MET A 124 4.44 -4.61 5.10
CA MET A 124 3.94 -3.75 4.02
C MET A 124 2.79 -2.87 4.48
N ILE A 125 1.90 -3.44 5.29
CA ILE A 125 0.74 -2.78 5.86
C ILE A 125 1.19 -1.68 6.83
N GLU A 126 2.13 -1.96 7.73
CA GLU A 126 2.71 -0.96 8.64
C GLU A 126 3.22 0.27 7.88
N HIS A 127 4.04 0.06 6.86
CA HIS A 127 4.57 1.12 5.99
C HIS A 127 3.46 1.88 5.26
N LEU A 128 2.50 1.15 4.67
CA LEU A 128 1.36 1.73 3.97
C LEU A 128 0.58 2.68 4.89
N THR A 129 0.25 2.24 6.11
CA THR A 129 -0.50 3.07 7.06
C THR A 129 0.31 4.26 7.54
N LEU A 130 1.59 4.08 7.81
CA LEU A 130 2.45 5.10 8.40
C LEU A 130 2.78 6.22 7.41
N TRP A 131 3.12 5.85 6.17
CA TRP A 131 3.61 6.78 5.15
C TRP A 131 2.57 7.13 4.09
N SER A 132 1.41 6.46 4.08
CA SER A 132 0.37 6.66 3.07
C SER A 132 0.88 6.41 1.65
N ASP A 133 1.64 5.35 1.44
CA ASP A 133 2.23 5.02 0.15
C ASP A 133 1.16 4.55 -0.85
N ASN A 134 0.77 5.44 -1.76
CA ASN A 134 -0.30 5.20 -2.73
C ASN A 134 0.00 4.03 -3.66
N LEU A 135 1.26 3.86 -4.08
CA LEU A 135 1.63 2.79 -5.00
C LEU A 135 1.45 1.43 -4.32
N VAL A 136 1.92 1.31 -3.08
CA VAL A 136 1.72 0.10 -2.28
C VAL A 136 0.24 -0.18 -2.06
N ALA A 137 -0.56 0.85 -1.75
CA ALA A 137 -2.00 0.71 -1.55
C ALA A 137 -2.70 0.12 -2.78
N ASP A 138 -2.45 0.68 -3.96
CA ASP A 138 -3.09 0.22 -5.20
C ASP A 138 -2.64 -1.20 -5.55
N ARG A 139 -1.34 -1.51 -5.40
CA ARG A 139 -0.81 -2.85 -5.65
C ARG A 139 -1.40 -3.90 -4.70
N LEU A 140 -1.61 -3.56 -3.44
CA LEU A 140 -2.25 -4.43 -2.45
C LEU A 140 -3.74 -4.64 -2.73
N ALA A 141 -4.45 -3.59 -3.16
CA ALA A 141 -5.84 -3.72 -3.60
C ALA A 141 -5.95 -4.68 -4.80
N ASP A 142 -5.06 -4.52 -5.78
CA ASP A 142 -4.98 -5.39 -6.96
C ASP A 142 -4.61 -6.83 -6.60
N ALA A 143 -3.70 -7.03 -5.64
CA ALA A 143 -3.32 -8.35 -5.16
C ALA A 143 -4.49 -9.06 -4.47
N ALA A 144 -5.22 -8.35 -3.62
CA ALA A 144 -6.41 -8.88 -2.97
C ALA A 144 -7.51 -9.21 -3.97
N ALA A 145 -7.79 -8.33 -4.94
CA ALA A 145 -8.81 -8.57 -5.96
C ALA A 145 -8.47 -9.80 -6.82
N ARG A 146 -7.22 -9.93 -7.27
CA ARG A 146 -6.76 -11.13 -7.98
C ARG A 146 -6.94 -12.40 -7.15
N LYS A 147 -6.59 -12.34 -5.85
CA LYS A 147 -6.73 -13.48 -4.95
C LYS A 147 -8.19 -13.88 -4.73
N ALA A 148 -9.10 -12.91 -4.74
CA ALA A 148 -10.55 -13.12 -4.69
C ALA A 148 -11.16 -13.57 -6.03
N GLY A 149 -10.38 -13.69 -7.11
CA GLY A 149 -10.90 -14.00 -8.45
C GLY A 149 -11.59 -12.83 -9.16
N ASN A 150 -11.46 -11.61 -8.62
CA ASN A 150 -12.04 -10.40 -9.18
C ASN A 150 -11.06 -9.67 -10.10
N SER A 151 -11.59 -8.87 -11.03
CA SER A 151 -10.77 -7.97 -11.85
C SER A 151 -10.15 -6.83 -11.01
N THR A 152 -9.00 -6.31 -11.43
CA THR A 152 -8.35 -5.14 -10.83
C THR A 152 -8.92 -3.82 -11.35
N THR A 153 -10.19 -3.81 -11.76
CA THR A 153 -10.91 -2.61 -12.19
C THR A 153 -11.71 -2.03 -11.03
N GLY A 154 -12.18 -0.79 -11.14
CA GLY A 154 -13.00 -0.20 -10.09
C GLY A 154 -14.30 -0.95 -9.77
N SER A 155 -14.85 -1.80 -10.64
CA SER A 155 -15.98 -2.68 -10.26
C SER A 155 -15.49 -3.88 -9.46
N GLY A 156 -14.44 -4.56 -9.93
CA GLY A 156 -13.86 -5.71 -9.23
C GLY A 156 -13.26 -5.37 -7.86
N LEU A 157 -12.62 -4.20 -7.73
CA LEU A 157 -12.18 -3.66 -6.44
C LEU A 157 -13.38 -3.40 -5.51
N THR A 158 -14.46 -2.79 -6.02
CA THR A 158 -15.66 -2.56 -5.20
C THR A 158 -16.25 -3.87 -4.70
N SER A 159 -16.40 -4.89 -5.56
CA SER A 159 -16.89 -6.21 -5.16
C SER A 159 -16.00 -6.84 -4.09
N THR A 160 -14.68 -6.89 -4.32
CA THR A 160 -13.70 -7.45 -3.38
C THR A 160 -13.80 -6.81 -1.98
N TYR A 161 -13.99 -5.49 -1.92
CA TYR A 161 -14.07 -4.78 -0.64
C TYR A 161 -15.41 -5.05 0.05
N LYS A 162 -16.51 -5.11 -0.71
CA LYS A 162 -17.83 -5.45 -0.17
C LYS A 162 -17.85 -6.87 0.40
N ASP A 163 -17.26 -7.84 -0.28
CA ASP A 163 -17.19 -9.23 0.19
C ASP A 163 -16.47 -9.32 1.53
N VAL A 164 -15.33 -8.61 1.66
CA VAL A 164 -14.58 -8.56 2.92
C VAL A 164 -15.36 -7.87 4.03
N LEU A 165 -16.03 -6.75 3.75
CA LEU A 165 -16.83 -6.03 4.74
C LEU A 165 -18.04 -6.85 5.20
N ALA A 166 -18.72 -7.54 4.28
CA ALA A 166 -19.81 -8.45 4.60
C ALA A 166 -19.34 -9.59 5.52
N GLY A 167 -18.17 -10.17 5.25
CA GLY A 167 -17.54 -11.17 6.13
C GLY A 167 -17.17 -10.65 7.53
N LEU A 168 -17.09 -9.33 7.71
CA LEU A 168 -16.90 -8.67 9.01
C LEU A 168 -18.21 -8.18 9.63
N GLY A 169 -19.36 -8.43 8.99
CA GLY A 169 -20.67 -7.95 9.43
C GLY A 169 -20.87 -6.44 9.26
N ILE A 170 -20.12 -5.80 8.35
CA ILE A 170 -20.15 -4.35 8.12
C ILE A 170 -20.99 -4.06 6.88
N ALA A 171 -22.01 -3.22 7.06
CA ALA A 171 -22.88 -2.80 5.97
C ALA A 171 -22.10 -1.90 4.99
N SER A 172 -22.22 -2.17 3.69
CA SER A 172 -21.38 -1.58 2.64
C SER A 172 -22.16 -0.82 1.57
N GLU A 173 -23.38 -0.37 1.91
CA GLU A 173 -24.23 0.43 1.04
C GLU A 173 -23.50 1.72 0.62
N GLY A 174 -23.57 2.04 -0.67
CA GLY A 174 -22.90 3.21 -1.23
C GLY A 174 -21.39 3.08 -1.40
N LEU A 175 -20.74 1.99 -0.97
CA LEU A 175 -19.30 1.80 -1.18
C LEU A 175 -18.97 1.77 -2.68
N LYS A 176 -18.00 2.62 -3.07
CA LYS A 176 -17.35 2.58 -4.39
C LYS A 176 -15.84 2.67 -4.19
N VAL A 177 -15.12 1.71 -4.75
CA VAL A 177 -13.66 1.64 -4.69
C VAL A 177 -13.13 1.60 -6.12
N ARG A 178 -12.43 2.64 -6.52
CA ARG A 178 -11.85 2.82 -7.85
C ARG A 178 -10.34 2.61 -7.86
N ASP A 179 -9.72 2.83 -6.72
CA ASP A 179 -8.32 2.54 -6.43
C ASP A 179 -8.16 2.19 -4.93
N GLY A 180 -7.02 1.63 -4.55
CA GLY A 180 -6.73 1.28 -3.16
C GLY A 180 -6.18 2.45 -2.35
N SER A 181 -5.54 3.40 -3.02
CA SER A 181 -4.88 4.57 -2.41
C SER A 181 -5.84 5.64 -1.92
N GLY A 182 -7.05 5.71 -2.48
CA GLY A 182 -8.00 6.78 -2.17
C GLY A 182 -7.81 8.04 -3.02
N LEU A 183 -6.93 8.02 -4.04
CA LEU A 183 -6.65 9.17 -4.90
C LEU A 183 -7.83 9.51 -5.83
N SER A 184 -8.59 8.50 -6.25
CA SER A 184 -9.74 8.69 -7.10
C SER A 184 -10.85 9.42 -6.36
N LYS A 185 -11.25 10.58 -6.89
CA LYS A 185 -12.41 11.36 -6.43
C LYS A 185 -13.75 10.61 -6.58
N LYS A 186 -13.73 9.46 -7.27
CA LYS A 186 -14.91 8.60 -7.46
C LYS A 186 -15.03 7.52 -6.38
N ASN A 187 -14.09 7.45 -5.45
CA ASN A 187 -14.21 6.63 -4.25
C ASN A 187 -15.32 7.17 -3.35
N GLN A 188 -16.12 6.29 -2.76
CA GLN A 188 -17.21 6.65 -1.86
C GLN A 188 -17.21 5.70 -0.67
N VAL A 189 -17.22 6.26 0.54
CA VAL A 189 -17.30 5.55 1.83
C VAL A 189 -18.07 6.41 2.82
N SER A 190 -18.85 5.79 3.70
CA SER A 190 -19.50 6.48 4.83
C SER A 190 -18.61 6.51 6.08
N ALA A 191 -18.75 7.54 6.91
CA ALA A 191 -18.04 7.61 8.19
C ALA A 191 -18.38 6.42 9.10
N ARG A 192 -19.65 5.98 9.10
CA ARG A 192 -20.12 4.81 9.84
C ARG A 192 -19.35 3.54 9.45
N MET A 193 -19.21 3.27 8.16
CA MET A 193 -18.45 2.11 7.65
C MET A 193 -16.99 2.14 8.08
N VAL A 194 -16.37 3.33 8.12
CA VAL A 194 -14.99 3.49 8.60
C VAL A 194 -14.89 3.19 10.10
N VAL A 195 -15.81 3.70 10.92
CA VAL A 195 -15.82 3.45 12.37
C VAL A 195 -16.07 1.97 12.67
N GLU A 196 -17.05 1.34 12.03
CA GLU A 196 -17.33 -0.09 12.19
C GLU A 196 -16.11 -0.94 11.79
N LEU A 197 -15.40 -0.56 10.73
CA LEU A 197 -14.16 -1.22 10.32
C LEU A 197 -13.03 -1.05 11.35
N LEU A 198 -12.86 0.14 11.93
CA LEU A 198 -11.89 0.38 12.98
C LEU A 198 -12.21 -0.46 14.23
N MET A 199 -13.47 -0.55 14.62
CA MET A 199 -13.88 -1.43 15.72
C MET A 199 -13.56 -2.91 15.42
N ALA A 200 -13.79 -3.37 14.18
CA ALA A 200 -13.42 -4.72 13.76
C ALA A 200 -11.90 -4.95 13.78
N ILE A 201 -11.11 -3.98 13.30
CA ILE A 201 -9.63 -4.01 13.36
C ILE A 201 -9.16 -4.20 14.80
N ARG A 202 -9.72 -3.44 15.74
CA ARG A 202 -9.22 -3.46 17.11
C ARG A 202 -9.61 -4.74 17.87
N LYS A 203 -10.67 -5.43 17.47
CA LYS A 203 -11.14 -6.68 18.10
C LYS A 203 -10.37 -7.93 17.66
N ASP A 204 -9.72 -7.90 16.50
CA ASP A 204 -9.10 -9.09 15.89
C ASP A 204 -7.59 -8.92 15.75
N SER A 205 -6.82 -9.78 16.42
CA SER A 205 -5.36 -9.73 16.46
C SER A 205 -4.71 -9.91 15.08
N LYS A 206 -5.40 -10.48 14.09
CA LYS A 206 -4.87 -10.58 12.72
C LYS A 206 -4.67 -9.22 12.06
N PHE A 207 -5.34 -8.18 12.55
CA PHE A 207 -5.23 -6.81 12.04
C PHE A 207 -4.28 -5.93 12.86
N THR A 208 -3.52 -6.50 13.81
CA THR A 208 -2.63 -5.74 14.70
C THR A 208 -1.67 -4.83 13.95
N SER A 209 -1.09 -5.28 12.84
CA SER A 209 -0.18 -4.47 12.02
C SER A 209 -0.82 -3.20 11.44
N ILE A 210 -2.16 -3.19 11.25
CA ILE A 210 -2.90 -2.00 10.85
C ILE A 210 -2.91 -0.99 11.98
N TYR A 211 -3.28 -1.43 13.20
CA TYR A 211 -3.30 -0.55 14.37
C TYR A 211 -1.91 -0.01 14.63
N GLU A 212 -0.89 -0.87 14.74
CA GLU A 212 0.50 -0.50 15.03
C GLU A 212 1.10 0.45 14.00
N GLY A 213 0.74 0.28 12.73
CA GLY A 213 1.21 1.14 11.65
C GLY A 213 0.52 2.51 11.52
N LEU A 214 -0.56 2.78 12.26
CA LEU A 214 -1.20 4.10 12.24
C LEU A 214 -0.27 5.18 12.83
N PRO A 215 -0.12 6.34 12.16
CA PRO A 215 0.58 7.50 12.70
C PRO A 215 0.05 7.94 14.06
N ILE A 216 0.95 8.36 14.94
CA ILE A 216 0.64 8.92 16.26
C ILE A 216 0.78 10.45 16.19
N ALA A 217 -0.21 11.15 16.73
CA ALA A 217 -0.27 12.61 16.76
C ALA A 217 1.00 13.22 17.36
N GLY A 218 1.65 14.12 16.61
CA GLY A 218 2.87 14.82 17.03
C GLY A 218 4.15 13.98 17.00
N GLU A 219 4.07 12.68 16.74
CA GLU A 219 5.21 11.76 16.97
C GLU A 219 5.69 11.04 15.71
N THR A 220 4.77 10.50 14.90
CA THR A 220 5.16 9.59 13.81
C THR A 220 4.39 9.80 12.51
N GLY A 221 4.97 9.32 11.41
CA GLY A 221 4.35 9.27 10.08
C GLY A 221 3.81 10.62 9.60
N THR A 222 2.62 10.59 9.00
CA THR A 222 1.97 11.80 8.47
C THR A 222 1.44 12.77 9.54
N LEU A 223 1.56 12.43 10.83
CA LEU A 223 1.09 13.26 11.94
C LEU A 223 2.21 13.97 12.74
N VAL A 224 3.49 13.79 12.39
CA VAL A 224 4.64 14.44 13.06
C VAL A 224 4.46 15.96 13.24
N LYS A 225 3.94 16.65 12.21
CA LYS A 225 3.74 18.11 12.21
C LYS A 225 2.28 18.51 12.42
N ARG A 226 1.52 17.69 13.13
CA ARG A 226 0.09 17.90 13.43
C ARG A 226 -0.09 18.01 14.94
N PHE A 227 -1.21 18.58 15.37
CA PHE A 227 -1.54 18.79 16.78
C PHE A 227 -0.62 19.75 17.56
N GLU A 228 0.25 20.53 16.90
CA GLU A 228 1.14 21.51 17.54
C GLU A 228 0.40 22.59 18.36
N LYS A 229 -0.86 22.86 18.01
CA LYS A 229 -1.74 23.83 18.72
C LYS A 229 -2.73 23.16 19.67
N THR A 230 -2.63 21.85 19.82
CA THR A 230 -3.53 21.03 20.64
C THR A 230 -2.71 19.98 21.39
N PRO A 231 -1.84 20.42 22.33
CA PRO A 231 -0.81 19.57 22.93
C PRO A 231 -1.38 18.37 23.68
N ASP A 232 -2.59 18.47 24.24
CA ASP A 232 -3.21 17.35 24.97
C ASP A 232 -3.53 16.16 24.06
N ALA A 233 -3.67 16.39 22.75
CA ALA A 233 -3.92 15.33 21.77
C ALA A 233 -2.66 14.61 21.27
N ILE A 234 -1.46 15.17 21.52
CA ILE A 234 -0.18 14.53 21.16
C ILE A 234 -0.05 13.21 21.92
N GLY A 235 0.39 12.15 21.25
CA GLY A 235 0.49 10.79 21.82
C GLY A 235 -0.85 10.06 22.05
N ASN A 236 -1.96 10.79 22.15
CA ASN A 236 -3.29 10.25 22.46
C ASN A 236 -4.14 9.93 21.23
N VAL A 237 -3.77 10.44 20.05
CA VAL A 237 -4.46 10.15 18.79
C VAL A 237 -3.57 9.28 17.90
N ARG A 238 -4.13 8.16 17.44
CA ARG A 238 -3.51 7.25 16.47
C ARG A 238 -4.40 7.14 15.25
N ALA A 239 -4.03 7.77 14.13
CA ALA A 239 -4.96 7.96 13.01
C ALA A 239 -4.32 8.04 11.63
N LYS A 240 -5.09 7.58 10.63
CA LYS A 240 -4.74 7.69 9.22
C LYS A 240 -5.26 9.02 8.68
N THR A 241 -4.36 9.79 8.08
CA THR A 241 -4.71 11.01 7.34
C THR A 241 -5.13 10.70 5.90
N GLY A 242 -6.05 11.47 5.36
CA GLY A 242 -6.34 11.51 3.92
C GLY A 242 -6.59 12.94 3.43
N TRP A 243 -6.21 13.21 2.19
CA TRP A 243 -6.63 14.45 1.52
C TRP A 243 -6.56 14.30 -0.01
N VAL A 244 -7.54 14.88 -0.68
CA VAL A 244 -7.55 15.13 -2.14
C VAL A 244 -7.99 16.59 -2.35
N SER A 245 -8.06 17.07 -3.59
CA SER A 245 -8.25 18.50 -3.88
C SER A 245 -9.34 19.19 -3.04
N ASN A 246 -10.49 18.54 -2.85
CA ASN A 246 -11.68 19.10 -2.22
C ASN A 246 -12.10 18.37 -0.93
N SER A 247 -11.25 17.50 -0.38
CA SER A 247 -11.61 16.70 0.80
C SER A 247 -10.42 16.50 1.72
N VAL A 248 -10.67 16.50 3.03
CA VAL A 248 -9.73 16.15 4.09
C VAL A 248 -10.38 15.13 4.99
N THR A 249 -9.64 14.11 5.39
CA THR A 249 -10.13 13.06 6.27
C THR A 249 -9.12 12.72 7.35
N LEU A 250 -9.63 12.30 8.49
CA LEU A 250 -8.85 11.75 9.59
C LEU A 250 -9.69 10.65 10.26
N ALA A 251 -9.15 9.45 10.37
CA ALA A 251 -9.86 8.33 10.99
C ALA A 251 -8.89 7.43 11.74
N GLY A 252 -9.31 6.94 12.90
CA GLY A 252 -8.45 6.13 13.77
C GLY A 252 -9.01 6.05 15.18
N TYR A 253 -8.11 6.11 16.15
CA TYR A 253 -8.42 5.95 17.56
C TYR A 253 -7.96 7.17 18.36
N VAL A 254 -8.72 7.51 19.38
CA VAL A 254 -8.40 8.58 20.34
C VAL A 254 -8.58 8.04 21.76
N LYS A 255 -7.57 8.26 22.61
CA LYS A 255 -7.63 7.90 24.03
C LYS A 255 -8.21 9.05 24.85
N SER A 256 -9.05 8.72 25.82
CA SER A 256 -9.57 9.65 26.82
C SER A 256 -9.61 8.91 28.16
N GLY A 257 -8.68 9.26 29.06
CA GLY A 257 -8.40 8.47 30.26
C GLY A 257 -8.05 7.03 29.90
N GLU A 258 -8.74 6.06 30.51
CA GLU A 258 -8.56 4.62 30.27
C GLU A 258 -9.33 4.09 29.05
N LYS A 259 -10.18 4.92 28.42
CA LYS A 259 -10.99 4.51 27.28
C LYS A 259 -10.31 4.88 25.96
N GLU A 260 -10.56 4.07 24.93
CA GLU A 260 -10.17 4.34 23.55
C GLU A 260 -11.42 4.35 22.67
N TYR A 261 -11.58 5.38 21.85
CA TYR A 261 -12.71 5.55 20.95
C TYR A 261 -12.27 5.48 19.49
N ALA A 262 -13.02 4.75 18.66
CA ALA A 262 -12.86 4.79 17.21
C ALA A 262 -13.59 5.99 16.62
N PHE A 263 -12.96 6.69 15.68
CA PHE A 263 -13.55 7.87 15.04
C PHE A 263 -13.27 7.92 13.54
N ALA A 264 -14.14 8.62 12.81
CA ALA A 264 -13.92 8.99 11.42
C ALA A 264 -14.49 10.38 11.14
N ILE A 265 -13.62 11.31 10.73
CA ILE A 265 -14.00 12.66 10.32
C ILE A 265 -13.75 12.80 8.83
N LEU A 266 -14.83 12.99 8.06
CA LEU A 266 -14.78 13.16 6.61
C LEU A 266 -15.29 14.57 6.25
N ALA A 267 -14.38 15.47 5.92
CA ALA A 267 -14.72 16.82 5.45
C ALA A 267 -14.60 16.85 3.92
N ASP A 268 -15.74 16.88 3.22
CA ASP A 268 -15.81 17.00 1.77
C ASP A 268 -16.35 18.37 1.34
N GLY A 269 -16.21 18.72 0.07
CA GLY A 269 -16.65 20.00 -0.48
C GLY A 269 -15.84 21.19 0.00
N ILE A 270 -14.62 20.97 0.52
CA ILE A 270 -13.73 22.07 0.90
C ILE A 270 -13.19 22.76 -0.36
N ILE A 271 -13.06 24.08 -0.30
CA ILE A 271 -12.44 24.86 -1.38
C ILE A 271 -11.01 24.32 -1.58
N PRO A 272 -10.60 23.96 -2.82
CA PRO A 272 -9.27 23.43 -3.14
C PRO A 272 -8.10 24.40 -2.93
N SER A 273 -7.81 24.76 -1.69
CA SER A 273 -6.67 25.59 -1.32
C SER A 273 -5.98 25.09 -0.05
N LEU A 274 -4.68 25.38 0.04
CA LEU A 274 -3.88 25.04 1.22
C LEU A 274 -4.48 25.65 2.49
N LYS A 275 -4.98 26.89 2.42
CA LYS A 275 -5.58 27.62 3.55
C LYS A 275 -6.80 26.87 4.09
N TYR A 276 -7.77 26.52 3.24
CA TYR A 276 -8.98 25.84 3.67
C TYR A 276 -8.71 24.42 4.14
N ARG A 277 -7.78 23.72 3.48
CA ARG A 277 -7.28 22.41 3.92
C ARG A 277 -6.70 22.47 5.33
N ASN A 278 -5.83 23.44 5.60
CA ASN A 278 -5.21 23.61 6.92
C ASN A 278 -6.23 24.02 7.99
N ARG A 279 -7.24 24.83 7.63
CA ARG A 279 -8.34 25.17 8.55
C ARG A 279 -9.18 23.94 8.91
N ALA A 280 -9.55 23.11 7.94
CA ALA A 280 -10.29 21.86 8.19
C ALA A 280 -9.48 20.92 9.10
N ARG A 281 -8.19 20.74 8.79
CA ARG A 281 -7.24 20.00 9.61
C ARG A 281 -7.16 20.52 11.05
N ALA A 282 -7.05 21.83 11.25
CA ALA A 282 -6.99 22.43 12.58
C ALA A 282 -8.29 22.22 13.38
N ALA A 283 -9.45 22.26 12.72
CA ALA A 283 -10.72 21.96 13.34
C ALA A 283 -10.81 20.49 13.79
N MET A 284 -10.33 19.55 12.97
CA MET A 284 -10.25 18.12 13.34
C MET A 284 -9.36 17.91 14.56
N ASP A 285 -8.20 18.57 14.64
CA ASP A 285 -7.30 18.43 15.79
C ASP A 285 -7.94 18.92 17.07
N LYS A 286 -8.58 20.11 17.01
CA LYS A 286 -9.27 20.68 18.16
C LYS A 286 -10.42 19.81 18.63
N LEU A 287 -11.18 19.20 17.71
CA LEU A 287 -12.24 18.28 18.07
C LEU A 287 -11.70 17.06 18.80
N LEU A 288 -10.58 16.49 18.35
CA LEU A 288 -9.98 15.33 19.00
C LEU A 288 -9.37 15.69 20.36
N GLU A 289 -8.81 16.89 20.52
CA GLU A 289 -8.34 17.37 21.82
C GLU A 289 -9.47 17.44 22.87
N VAL A 290 -10.65 17.91 22.46
CA VAL A 290 -11.86 17.94 23.31
C VAL A 290 -12.24 16.52 23.76
N VAL A 291 -12.18 15.54 22.85
CA VAL A 291 -12.43 14.13 23.20
C VAL A 291 -11.41 13.63 24.21
N VAL A 292 -10.11 13.92 24.00
CA VAL A 292 -9.05 13.49 24.92
C VAL A 292 -9.31 14.02 26.33
N LYS A 293 -9.73 15.28 26.46
CA LYS A 293 -10.03 15.93 27.75
C LYS A 293 -11.23 15.35 28.50
N GLY A 294 -12.07 14.57 27.83
CA GLY A 294 -13.30 14.03 28.42
C GLY A 294 -14.50 14.97 28.34
N ASP A 295 -14.38 16.06 27.57
CA ASP A 295 -15.42 17.09 27.42
C ASP A 295 -16.38 16.77 26.25
N HIS A 296 -16.94 15.55 26.21
CA HIS A 296 -17.72 15.03 25.07
C HIS A 296 -19.02 14.33 25.44
#